data_AF-A0A2T4VS19-F1
#
_entry.id   AF-A0A2T4VS19-F1
#
_cell.length_a   1.000
_cell.length_b   1.000
_cell.length_c   1.000
_cell.angle_alpha   90.00
_cell.angle_beta   90.00
_cell.angle_gamma   90.00
#
_symmetry.space_group_name_H-M   'P 1'
#
loop_
_entity.id
_entity.type
_entity.pdbx_description
1 polymer ?
#
loop_
_entity_poly.entity_id
_entity_poly.type
_entity_poly.pdbx_seq_one_letter_code
_entity_poly.pdbx_strand_id
1 'polypeptide(L)'
;MSPTPRLIRFGLLALGASVAVAIACYEVPSVRDYYACKEASDCGDGGFVCDDGVCCREKEDPVCSGRVLDGGTCLDGGLARLFFEDLDEDGYGNLTRPLYRCTPPQSVPTATNGDDCNDNPTAGGRLFFPGAPEQCDGYDNDCDGIADDGLDGGIYYRDDDNDGYGDPAQPGTFCQRPVGWVDNPDDCGPANGAVHPGVLEVCNGLDDDCNKQTDDTPETGQACTVPGKLGVCAEGARACVAGKDTCRQVNTPAPLDTCNAKDDDCDGTTDEKPDCGGPAQFFADPSVVFGARHLDTALQGVPGGCLKDSSYGNVAPADAVSGRTWTGSGATSHVFWAERDGGTWDFSRPMTNLKLFVDVSSDAGTTTNPDGGLSRWAQHRQPIVLLCGPGGFLRLVAVSPILDSTGTELIRQNIPLPPDGGTWVVGSNSTPDVQGVLRQVKRVEVLVQPASSTGSFKADFQPDFGLP
;
A
#
# COMPACT_ATOMS: atom_id res chain seq x y z
N MET A 1 -29.18 62.08 53.60
CA MET A 1 -30.09 63.02 52.92
C MET A 1 -30.73 62.29 51.75
N SER A 2 -31.99 61.87 51.90
CA SER A 2 -32.91 61.83 50.76
C SER A 2 -33.32 63.29 50.44
N PRO A 3 -34.03 63.64 49.36
CA PRO A 3 -34.49 62.87 48.19
C PRO A 3 -34.36 63.64 46.85
N THR A 4 -34.63 63.00 45.71
CA THR A 4 -35.58 63.52 44.68
C THR A 4 -35.80 62.51 43.54
N PRO A 5 -37.03 61.96 43.39
CA PRO A 5 -37.44 61.24 42.20
C PRO A 5 -38.10 62.19 41.19
N ARG A 6 -37.80 62.01 39.90
CA ARG A 6 -38.46 62.73 38.79
C ARG A 6 -39.87 62.20 38.55
N LEU A 7 -40.85 63.03 38.89
CA LEU A 7 -42.19 63.06 38.30
C LEU A 7 -42.11 63.52 36.84
N ILE A 8 -42.79 62.81 35.92
CA ILE A 8 -43.35 63.41 34.71
C ILE A 8 -44.87 63.20 34.74
N ARG A 9 -45.56 64.29 34.43
CA ARG A 9 -46.96 64.59 34.70
C ARG A 9 -47.91 63.94 33.69
N PHE A 10 -49.06 63.56 34.23
CA PHE A 10 -50.36 63.52 33.56
C PHE A 10 -50.65 64.84 32.82
N GLY A 11 -51.01 64.73 31.55
CA GLY A 11 -51.72 65.77 30.81
C GLY A 11 -53.18 65.36 30.63
N LEU A 12 -54.06 65.91 31.47
CA LEU A 12 -55.49 65.99 31.20
C LEU A 12 -55.73 67.09 30.16
N LEU A 13 -56.41 66.77 29.07
CA LEU A 13 -57.14 67.73 28.25
C LEU A 13 -58.52 67.12 28.00
N ALA A 14 -59.51 67.69 28.68
CA ALA A 14 -60.91 67.36 28.51
C ALA A 14 -61.58 68.38 27.58
N LEU A 15 -62.65 67.89 26.93
CA LEU A 15 -63.75 68.60 26.27
C LEU A 15 -63.57 68.98 24.78
N GLY A 16 -63.95 68.00 23.96
CA GLY A 16 -64.52 68.20 22.63
C GLY A 16 -65.46 67.03 22.33
N ALA A 17 -66.70 67.11 22.81
CA ALA A 17 -67.73 66.12 22.59
C ALA A 17 -68.13 66.09 21.11
N SER A 18 -67.61 65.09 20.38
CA SER A 18 -68.22 64.56 19.17
C SER A 18 -68.51 63.10 19.45
N VAL A 19 -69.79 62.80 19.63
CA VAL A 19 -70.33 61.45 19.78
C VAL A 19 -70.06 60.70 18.47
N ALA A 20 -68.95 60.00 18.40
CA ALA A 20 -68.75 58.88 17.50
C ALA A 20 -68.95 57.63 18.36
N VAL A 21 -70.17 57.11 18.34
CA VAL A 21 -70.47 55.75 18.78
C VAL A 21 -69.71 54.83 17.83
N ALA A 22 -68.47 54.48 18.21
CA ALA A 22 -67.82 53.31 17.65
C ALA A 22 -68.57 52.12 18.23
N ILE A 23 -69.52 51.62 17.43
CA ILE A 23 -70.06 50.27 17.56
C ILE A 23 -68.84 49.36 17.38
N ALA A 24 -68.15 49.04 18.48
CA ALA A 24 -67.38 47.82 18.53
C ALA A 24 -68.44 46.73 18.34
N CYS A 25 -68.42 46.11 17.16
CA CYS A 25 -69.11 44.86 16.93
C CYS A 25 -68.67 43.94 18.06
N TYR A 26 -69.53 43.79 19.06
CA TYR A 26 -69.64 42.53 19.75
C TYR A 26 -70.00 41.58 18.61
N GLU A 27 -69.01 40.88 18.06
CA GLU A 27 -69.30 39.60 17.46
C GLU A 27 -69.88 38.80 18.61
N VAL A 28 -71.22 38.82 18.69
CA VAL A 28 -71.98 37.69 19.20
C VAL A 28 -71.29 36.49 18.55
N PRO A 29 -70.80 35.49 19.31
CA PRO A 29 -70.32 34.28 18.67
C PRO A 29 -71.44 33.90 17.72
N SER A 30 -71.12 33.80 16.43
CA SER A 30 -72.09 33.37 15.46
C SER A 30 -72.55 32.00 15.92
N VAL A 31 -73.65 31.95 16.66
CA VAL A 31 -74.45 30.75 16.87
C VAL A 31 -75.02 30.47 15.49
N ARG A 32 -74.17 29.93 14.61
CA ARG A 32 -74.64 29.11 13.51
C ARG A 32 -75.06 27.83 14.18
N ASP A 33 -76.34 27.77 14.50
CA ASP A 33 -77.23 26.89 13.75
C ASP A 33 -78.65 27.04 14.34
N TYR A 34 -79.38 28.03 13.81
CA TYR A 34 -80.83 28.06 13.96
C TYR A 34 -81.41 27.11 12.90
N TYR A 35 -81.67 25.86 13.27
CA TYR A 35 -82.32 24.87 12.41
C TYR A 35 -83.82 25.17 12.26
N ALA A 36 -84.36 24.95 11.06
CA ALA A 36 -85.77 25.13 10.78
C ALA A 36 -86.57 23.91 11.26
N CYS A 37 -87.64 24.14 12.03
CA CYS A 37 -88.55 23.08 12.45
C CYS A 37 -89.54 22.76 11.33
N LYS A 38 -89.73 21.47 11.02
CA LYS A 38 -90.85 20.99 10.20
C LYS A 38 -91.80 20.14 11.03
N GLU A 39 -93.10 20.23 10.72
CA GLU A 39 -94.08 19.31 11.29
C GLU A 39 -93.86 17.91 10.72
N ALA A 40 -93.71 16.93 11.62
CA ALA A 40 -93.64 15.52 11.23
C ALA A 40 -94.41 14.67 12.25
N SER A 41 -95.19 13.72 11.74
CA SER A 41 -96.10 12.85 12.51
C SER A 41 -95.42 11.90 13.49
N ASP A 42 -94.11 11.77 13.41
CA ASP A 42 -93.37 10.66 14.00
C ASP A 42 -92.89 10.96 15.45
N CYS A 43 -93.14 12.17 15.95
CA CYS A 43 -92.75 12.61 17.31
C CYS A 43 -93.90 12.64 18.33
N GLY A 44 -95.05 12.04 18.03
CA GLY A 44 -96.25 12.11 18.87
C GLY A 44 -96.95 13.48 18.81
N ASP A 45 -98.19 13.55 19.27
CA ASP A 45 -99.15 14.65 19.07
C ASP A 45 -98.53 16.06 19.21
N GLY A 46 -98.16 16.67 18.08
CA GLY A 46 -97.68 18.06 17.97
C GLY A 46 -96.16 18.29 18.00
N GLY A 47 -95.32 17.26 17.93
CA GLY A 47 -93.86 17.43 17.97
C GLY A 47 -93.25 17.98 16.67
N PHE A 48 -92.36 18.98 16.80
CA PHE A 48 -91.51 19.46 15.70
C PHE A 48 -90.24 18.59 15.54
N VAL A 49 -89.78 18.40 14.30
CA VAL A 49 -88.52 17.71 13.97
C VAL A 49 -87.50 18.72 13.44
N CYS A 50 -86.29 18.70 13.98
CA CYS A 50 -85.13 19.45 13.48
C CYS A 50 -84.58 18.80 12.20
N ASP A 51 -83.81 19.54 11.39
CA ASP A 51 -83.20 19.05 10.14
C ASP A 51 -82.36 17.75 10.31
N ASP A 52 -81.94 17.44 11.53
CA ASP A 52 -81.16 16.23 11.89
C ASP A 52 -81.99 15.09 12.52
N GLY A 53 -83.32 15.18 12.50
CA GLY A 53 -84.22 14.08 12.90
C GLY A 53 -84.51 13.96 14.41
N VAL A 54 -84.18 14.96 15.23
CA VAL A 54 -84.42 14.94 16.68
C VAL A 54 -85.78 15.57 17.02
N CYS A 55 -86.59 14.90 17.85
CA CYS A 55 -87.89 15.41 18.31
C CYS A 55 -87.73 16.51 19.38
N CYS A 56 -88.39 17.68 19.19
CA CYS A 56 -88.43 18.78 20.15
C CYS A 56 -89.63 18.70 21.12
N ARG A 57 -89.55 19.36 22.29
CA ARG A 57 -90.68 19.54 23.23
C ARG A 57 -91.10 21.02 23.31
N GLU A 58 -92.40 21.29 23.27
CA GLU A 58 -92.93 22.66 23.32
C GLU A 58 -92.71 23.33 24.68
N LYS A 59 -92.01 24.47 24.67
CA LYS A 59 -92.23 25.53 25.64
C LYS A 59 -92.10 26.87 24.93
N GLU A 60 -93.24 27.32 24.42
CA GLU A 60 -93.53 28.66 23.89
C GLU A 60 -92.85 29.09 22.57
N ASP A 61 -91.76 28.45 22.13
CA ASP A 61 -91.24 28.44 20.75
C ASP A 61 -90.39 27.16 20.53
N PRO A 62 -90.44 26.45 19.39
CA PRO A 62 -89.66 25.24 19.20
C PRO A 62 -88.17 25.59 19.02
N VAL A 63 -87.40 25.46 20.09
CA VAL A 63 -85.94 25.56 20.06
C VAL A 63 -85.36 24.16 19.97
N CYS A 64 -84.78 23.84 18.80
CA CYS A 64 -83.90 22.71 18.63
C CYS A 64 -82.70 22.86 19.57
N SER A 65 -82.76 22.25 20.75
CA SER A 65 -81.58 22.05 21.56
C SER A 65 -80.76 21.00 20.83
N GLY A 66 -79.79 21.41 20.00
CA GLY A 66 -78.92 20.57 19.18
C GLY A 66 -77.98 19.65 19.97
N ARG A 67 -78.51 18.95 20.98
CA ARG A 67 -77.82 18.03 21.86
C ARG A 67 -78.77 16.88 22.16
N VAL A 68 -78.58 15.74 21.49
CA VAL A 68 -79.08 14.47 22.03
C VAL A 68 -78.32 14.23 23.33
N LEU A 69 -79.01 13.92 24.43
CA LEU A 69 -78.34 13.63 25.70
C LEU A 69 -77.61 12.29 25.61
N ASP A 70 -76.62 12.08 26.47
CA ASP A 70 -75.96 10.78 26.62
C ASP A 70 -77.01 9.67 26.84
N GLY A 71 -76.99 8.64 25.99
CA GLY A 71 -77.99 7.56 25.97
C GLY A 71 -79.31 7.86 25.25
N GLY A 72 -79.42 8.96 24.49
CA GLY A 72 -80.61 9.26 23.68
C GLY A 72 -80.79 8.33 22.46
N THR A 73 -82.04 8.14 22.04
CA THR A 73 -82.44 7.23 20.94
C THR A 73 -82.61 7.99 19.61
N CYS A 74 -82.12 7.40 18.53
CA CYS A 74 -82.23 7.89 17.15
C CYS A 74 -83.51 7.42 16.47
N LEU A 75 -83.89 8.04 15.35
CA LEU A 75 -85.12 7.71 14.60
C LEU A 75 -85.17 6.27 14.08
N ASP A 76 -84.02 5.65 13.85
CA ASP A 76 -83.87 4.25 13.42
C ASP A 76 -83.95 3.26 14.60
N GLY A 77 -84.16 3.75 15.83
CA GLY A 77 -84.14 2.97 17.06
C GLY A 77 -82.73 2.70 17.60
N GLY A 78 -81.68 3.25 16.96
CA GLY A 78 -80.30 3.18 17.43
C GLY A 78 -80.01 4.12 18.60
N LEU A 79 -78.83 3.98 19.20
CA LEU A 79 -78.32 4.91 20.21
C LEU A 79 -77.50 6.01 19.54
N ALA A 80 -77.59 7.24 20.07
CA ALA A 80 -76.71 8.33 19.67
C ALA A 80 -75.25 7.93 19.93
N ARG A 81 -74.38 8.28 18.98
CA ARG A 81 -72.94 8.06 19.05
C ARG A 81 -72.24 9.35 19.46
N LEU A 82 -71.06 9.17 20.02
CA LEU A 82 -70.19 10.27 20.38
C LEU A 82 -69.31 10.64 19.18
N PHE A 83 -69.31 11.93 18.87
CA PHE A 83 -68.39 12.56 17.93
C PHE A 83 -67.68 13.70 18.65
N PHE A 84 -66.50 14.06 18.17
CA PHE A 84 -65.73 15.21 18.64
C PHE A 84 -65.52 16.15 17.47
N GLU A 85 -65.57 17.47 17.70
CA GLU A 85 -65.15 18.44 16.68
C GLU A 85 -63.70 18.12 16.30
N ASP A 86 -63.42 18.04 14.99
CA ASP A 86 -62.10 17.77 14.41
C ASP A 86 -61.81 18.94 13.47
N LEU A 87 -61.33 20.05 14.05
CA LEU A 87 -61.16 21.33 13.36
C LEU A 87 -59.90 21.35 12.50
N ASP A 88 -58.90 20.54 12.82
CA ASP A 88 -57.67 20.47 12.03
C ASP A 88 -57.65 19.31 11.03
N GLU A 89 -58.57 18.35 11.12
CA GLU A 89 -58.77 17.23 10.21
C GLU A 89 -57.64 16.20 10.21
N ASP A 90 -57.10 15.85 11.38
CA ASP A 90 -56.14 14.74 11.53
C ASP A 90 -56.77 13.39 11.90
N GLY A 91 -58.08 13.39 12.16
CA GLY A 91 -58.86 12.20 12.48
C GLY A 91 -59.03 11.93 13.98
N TYR A 92 -58.48 12.79 14.82
CA TYR A 92 -58.78 12.94 16.24
C TYR A 92 -59.51 14.27 16.44
N GLY A 93 -60.24 14.43 17.53
CA GLY A 93 -61.00 15.66 17.77
C GLY A 93 -60.98 16.02 19.23
N ASN A 94 -61.53 17.15 19.63
CA ASN A 94 -61.33 17.66 20.99
C ASN A 94 -62.21 16.97 22.07
N LEU A 95 -61.60 16.23 23.02
CA LEU A 95 -62.26 15.57 24.17
C LEU A 95 -63.16 16.52 25.00
N THR A 96 -62.86 17.83 25.03
CA THR A 96 -63.63 18.82 25.81
C THR A 96 -64.88 19.32 25.07
N ARG A 97 -65.05 18.97 23.79
CA ARG A 97 -66.18 19.37 22.94
C ARG A 97 -66.94 18.17 22.36
N PRO A 98 -67.54 17.32 23.21
CA PRO A 98 -68.30 16.16 22.75
C PRO A 98 -69.63 16.57 22.08
N LEU A 99 -69.92 15.94 20.95
CA LEU A 99 -71.13 16.05 20.16
C LEU A 99 -71.85 14.69 20.12
N TYR A 100 -72.91 14.54 20.91
CA TYR A 100 -73.81 13.38 20.80
C TYR A 100 -74.74 13.55 19.59
N ARG A 101 -74.60 12.66 18.60
CA ARG A 101 -75.36 12.70 17.34
C ARG A 101 -75.69 11.30 16.83
N CYS A 102 -76.76 11.19 16.05
CA CYS A 102 -77.13 9.94 15.39
C CYS A 102 -76.27 9.64 14.15
N THR A 103 -75.84 10.70 13.45
CA THR A 103 -74.92 10.66 12.31
C THR A 103 -73.87 11.75 12.47
N PRO A 104 -72.69 11.62 11.84
CA PRO A 104 -71.67 12.68 11.86
C PRO A 104 -72.26 14.00 11.30
N PRO A 105 -72.14 15.13 12.01
CA PRO A 105 -72.49 16.44 11.49
C PRO A 105 -71.85 16.70 10.12
N GLN A 106 -72.58 17.32 9.20
CA GLN A 106 -72.04 17.71 7.89
C GLN A 106 -71.52 19.16 7.87
N SER A 107 -71.87 19.95 8.89
CA SER A 107 -71.50 21.37 8.99
C SER A 107 -70.11 21.61 9.59
N VAL A 108 -69.57 20.62 10.31
CA VAL A 108 -68.25 20.63 10.95
C VAL A 108 -67.61 19.25 10.76
N PRO A 109 -66.29 19.17 10.49
CA PRO A 109 -65.61 17.88 10.50
C PRO A 109 -65.59 17.31 11.93
N THR A 110 -65.65 15.98 12.03
CA THR A 110 -65.72 15.29 13.32
C THR A 110 -64.98 13.96 13.32
N ALA A 111 -64.35 13.65 14.45
CA ALA A 111 -63.71 12.37 14.74
C ALA A 111 -64.54 11.52 15.73
N THR A 112 -64.26 10.22 15.76
CA THR A 112 -64.82 9.30 16.77
C THR A 112 -63.90 9.08 17.97
N ASN A 113 -62.64 9.53 17.87
CA ASN A 113 -61.69 9.60 18.97
C ASN A 113 -61.53 11.06 19.39
N GLY A 114 -61.55 11.33 20.69
CA GLY A 114 -61.46 12.67 21.26
C GLY A 114 -60.06 13.04 21.77
N ASP A 115 -59.09 12.13 21.68
CA ASP A 115 -57.82 12.24 22.40
C ASP A 115 -56.82 13.24 21.76
N ASP A 116 -57.31 14.22 21.00
CA ASP A 116 -56.53 15.30 20.41
C ASP A 116 -56.19 16.37 21.47
N CYS A 117 -54.90 16.64 21.63
CA CYS A 117 -54.37 17.63 22.55
C CYS A 117 -54.25 19.05 21.95
N ASN A 118 -54.31 19.22 20.63
CA ASN A 118 -54.31 20.51 19.93
C ASN A 118 -55.16 20.51 18.65
N ASP A 119 -56.48 20.49 18.80
CA ASP A 119 -57.48 20.60 17.72
C ASP A 119 -57.58 21.99 17.05
N ASN A 120 -56.46 22.69 16.83
CA ASN A 120 -56.45 24.03 16.24
C ASN A 120 -55.69 24.05 14.90
N PRO A 121 -56.40 24.19 13.75
CA PRO A 121 -55.77 24.17 12.43
C PRO A 121 -54.78 25.31 12.22
N THR A 122 -54.93 26.43 12.94
CA THR A 122 -54.05 27.60 12.82
C THR A 122 -52.83 27.54 13.72
N ALA A 123 -52.81 26.63 14.70
CA ALA A 123 -51.70 26.42 15.63
C ALA A 123 -50.97 25.10 15.36
N GLY A 124 -51.03 24.59 14.12
CA GLY A 124 -50.33 23.37 13.72
C GLY A 124 -50.97 22.08 14.21
N GLY A 125 -52.25 22.11 14.60
CA GLY A 125 -52.95 21.01 15.26
C GLY A 125 -52.82 19.63 14.61
N ARG A 126 -52.78 19.57 13.27
CA ARG A 126 -52.56 18.33 12.49
C ARG A 126 -51.30 17.51 12.83
N LEU A 127 -50.41 18.04 13.67
CA LEU A 127 -49.18 17.38 14.13
C LEU A 127 -49.30 16.87 15.57
N PHE A 128 -50.47 17.01 16.20
CA PHE A 128 -50.69 16.79 17.63
C PHE A 128 -51.82 15.78 17.85
N PHE A 129 -51.51 14.50 17.73
CA PHE A 129 -52.50 13.44 17.85
C PHE A 129 -51.91 12.14 18.42
N PRO A 130 -52.74 11.28 19.04
CA PRO A 130 -52.33 9.97 19.54
C PRO A 130 -51.45 9.17 18.57
N GLY A 131 -50.19 9.00 18.94
CA GLY A 131 -49.17 8.26 18.18
C GLY A 131 -48.54 9.02 17.00
N ALA A 132 -48.65 10.35 16.97
CA ALA A 132 -47.82 11.16 16.09
C ALA A 132 -46.33 11.01 16.43
N PRO A 133 -45.40 11.25 15.49
CA PRO A 133 -43.97 11.35 15.84
C PRO A 133 -43.71 12.60 16.69
N GLU A 134 -43.11 12.41 17.85
CA GLU A 134 -42.54 13.49 18.66
C GLU A 134 -41.49 14.28 17.89
N GLN A 135 -41.51 15.59 18.06
CA GLN A 135 -40.50 16.53 17.57
C GLN A 135 -39.86 17.20 18.77
N CYS A 136 -38.55 17.47 18.73
CA CYS A 136 -37.85 18.15 19.82
C CYS A 136 -38.15 19.67 19.87
N ASP A 137 -39.42 20.03 20.02
CA ASP A 137 -39.93 21.40 20.04
C ASP A 137 -40.50 21.80 21.43
N GLY A 138 -40.50 20.87 22.39
CA GLY A 138 -40.98 21.08 23.75
C GLY A 138 -42.49 20.95 23.88
N TYR A 139 -43.18 20.44 22.85
CA TYR A 139 -44.58 20.12 22.87
C TYR A 139 -44.79 18.60 22.84
N ASP A 140 -45.97 18.17 23.29
CA ASP A 140 -46.42 16.77 23.31
C ASP A 140 -47.19 16.53 22.00
N ASN A 141 -46.49 16.03 20.96
CA ASN A 141 -47.06 15.83 19.63
C ASN A 141 -47.93 14.57 19.57
N ASP A 142 -47.62 13.56 20.36
CA ASP A 142 -48.31 12.28 20.36
C ASP A 142 -49.43 12.17 21.39
N CYS A 143 -49.65 13.25 22.14
CA CYS A 143 -50.70 13.43 23.13
C CYS A 143 -50.70 12.38 24.25
N ASP A 144 -49.55 11.80 24.59
CA ASP A 144 -49.43 10.80 25.66
C ASP A 144 -49.24 11.43 27.06
N GLY A 145 -49.03 12.74 27.12
CA GLY A 145 -48.83 13.53 28.32
C GLY A 145 -47.36 13.83 28.64
N ILE A 146 -46.40 13.45 27.79
CA ILE A 146 -44.97 13.67 27.97
C ILE A 146 -44.37 14.29 26.70
N ALA A 147 -44.05 15.58 26.75
CA ALA A 147 -43.37 16.24 25.64
C ALA A 147 -41.97 15.65 25.36
N ASP A 148 -41.64 15.52 24.07
CA ASP A 148 -40.34 15.12 23.53
C ASP A 148 -39.86 13.70 23.95
N ASP A 149 -40.76 12.76 24.22
CA ASP A 149 -40.40 11.43 24.76
C ASP A 149 -40.17 10.34 23.67
N GLY A 150 -40.43 10.70 22.42
CA GLY A 150 -40.32 9.87 21.23
C GLY A 150 -39.10 10.18 20.35
N LEU A 151 -38.71 9.16 19.58
CA LEU A 151 -37.51 8.90 18.74
C LEU A 151 -36.84 10.00 17.88
N ASP A 152 -37.08 11.30 18.02
CA ASP A 152 -36.46 12.34 17.14
C ASP A 152 -35.24 13.06 17.76
N GLY A 153 -34.71 12.53 18.86
CA GLY A 153 -33.44 12.99 19.42
C GLY A 153 -32.23 12.60 18.56
N GLY A 154 -31.25 13.49 18.47
CA GLY A 154 -29.94 13.17 17.91
C GLY A 154 -29.20 12.14 18.77
N ILE A 155 -28.46 11.24 18.13
CA ILE A 155 -27.48 10.41 18.84
C ILE A 155 -26.25 11.29 19.07
N TYR A 156 -25.88 11.43 20.33
CA TYR A 156 -24.66 12.08 20.76
C TYR A 156 -23.80 11.09 21.56
N TYR A 157 -22.51 11.36 21.62
CA TYR A 157 -21.48 10.54 22.24
C TYR A 157 -20.81 11.34 23.34
N ARG A 158 -20.51 10.69 24.46
CA ARG A 158 -19.92 11.37 25.62
C ARG A 158 -18.48 11.78 25.31
N ASP A 159 -18.18 13.05 25.49
CA ASP A 159 -16.87 13.66 25.29
C ASP A 159 -16.25 13.90 26.68
N ASP A 160 -15.36 13.00 27.10
CA ASP A 160 -14.85 12.91 28.47
C ASP A 160 -13.64 13.81 28.73
N ASP A 161 -12.88 14.13 27.68
CA ASP A 161 -11.66 14.93 27.73
C ASP A 161 -11.78 16.28 27.02
N ASN A 162 -12.94 16.56 26.43
CA ASN A 162 -13.34 17.82 25.79
C ASN A 162 -12.52 18.18 24.53
N ASP A 163 -12.17 17.20 23.71
CA ASP A 163 -11.47 17.44 22.44
C ASP A 163 -12.42 17.62 21.23
N GLY A 164 -13.73 17.38 21.42
CA GLY A 164 -14.75 17.50 20.39
C GLY A 164 -15.12 16.20 19.68
N TYR A 165 -14.53 15.08 20.08
CA TYR A 165 -14.85 13.72 19.65
C TYR A 165 -15.41 12.93 20.85
N GLY A 166 -16.31 11.99 20.60
CA GLY A 166 -17.03 11.30 21.65
C GLY A 166 -16.90 9.79 21.56
N ASP A 167 -16.91 9.13 22.73
CA ASP A 167 -16.73 7.70 22.87
C ASP A 167 -17.86 6.92 22.15
N PRO A 168 -17.58 6.15 21.08
CA PRO A 168 -18.58 5.36 20.38
C PRO A 168 -19.22 4.26 21.25
N ALA A 169 -18.60 3.89 22.37
CA ALA A 169 -19.14 2.96 23.35
C ALA A 169 -20.12 3.61 24.34
N GLN A 170 -20.25 4.94 24.36
CA GLN A 170 -21.17 5.69 25.21
C GLN A 170 -22.13 6.59 24.40
N PRO A 171 -23.00 5.99 23.55
CA PRO A 171 -24.04 6.74 22.87
C PRO A 171 -25.18 7.12 23.83
N GLY A 172 -25.83 8.25 23.56
CA GLY A 172 -27.05 8.70 24.21
C GLY A 172 -27.94 9.45 23.22
N THR A 173 -29.24 9.21 23.31
CA THR A 173 -30.24 9.91 22.49
C THR A 173 -30.75 11.12 23.26
N PHE A 174 -30.64 12.31 22.67
CA PHE A 174 -31.08 13.55 23.29
C PHE A 174 -31.75 14.47 22.28
N CYS A 175 -32.74 15.23 22.72
CA CYS A 175 -33.36 16.23 21.85
C CYS A 175 -32.44 17.38 21.47
N GLN A 176 -31.59 17.81 22.40
CA GLN A 176 -30.54 18.77 22.15
C GLN A 176 -29.25 18.24 22.73
N ARG A 177 -28.13 18.51 22.04
CA ARG A 177 -26.79 18.12 22.48
C ARG A 177 -26.52 18.63 23.91
N PRO A 178 -26.40 17.75 24.91
CA PRO A 178 -26.04 18.18 26.26
C PRO A 178 -24.58 18.66 26.31
N VAL A 179 -24.23 19.43 27.35
CA VAL A 179 -22.81 19.78 27.61
C VAL A 179 -22.03 18.50 27.94
N GLY A 180 -20.84 18.35 27.35
CA GLY A 180 -20.02 17.14 27.48
C GLY A 180 -20.44 15.99 26.56
N TRP A 181 -21.20 16.30 25.51
CA TRP A 181 -21.61 15.36 24.47
C TRP A 181 -21.38 15.99 23.09
N VAL A 182 -21.01 15.17 22.12
CA VAL A 182 -20.74 15.56 20.73
C VAL A 182 -21.45 14.63 19.75
N ASP A 183 -21.67 15.09 18.52
CA ASP A 183 -22.31 14.33 17.45
C ASP A 183 -21.30 13.47 16.66
N ASN A 184 -20.00 13.63 16.91
CA ASN A 184 -18.95 12.88 16.26
C ASN A 184 -18.48 11.68 17.13
N PRO A 185 -18.69 10.42 16.69
CA PRO A 185 -18.29 9.22 17.44
C PRO A 185 -16.84 8.78 17.25
N ASP A 186 -16.01 9.54 16.52
CA ASP A 186 -14.72 9.05 16.03
C ASP A 186 -13.59 9.18 17.07
N ASP A 187 -13.86 8.97 18.36
CA ASP A 187 -12.87 9.02 19.43
C ASP A 187 -12.30 7.63 19.76
N CYS A 188 -10.99 7.45 19.57
CA CYS A 188 -10.27 6.23 19.94
C CYS A 188 -9.51 6.34 21.27
N GLY A 189 -9.45 7.53 21.88
CA GLY A 189 -8.76 7.83 23.12
C GLY A 189 -9.63 8.60 24.12
N PRO A 190 -10.76 8.03 24.61
CA PRO A 190 -11.84 8.75 25.32
C PRO A 190 -11.53 9.32 26.71
N ALA A 191 -10.26 9.36 27.10
CA ALA A 191 -9.80 10.01 28.32
C ALA A 191 -8.52 10.82 28.09
N ASN A 192 -8.15 11.03 26.82
CA ASN A 192 -6.92 11.65 26.38
C ASN A 192 -7.20 12.52 25.14
N GLY A 193 -7.54 13.78 25.37
CA GLY A 193 -7.85 14.75 24.29
C GLY A 193 -6.68 15.15 23.38
N ALA A 194 -5.59 14.38 23.41
CA ALA A 194 -4.52 14.42 22.41
C ALA A 194 -4.60 13.24 21.43
N VAL A 195 -5.58 12.33 21.57
CA VAL A 195 -5.77 11.13 20.75
C VAL A 195 -7.16 11.21 20.12
N HIS A 196 -7.22 11.81 18.94
CA HIS A 196 -8.46 12.01 18.19
C HIS A 196 -8.17 12.27 16.70
N PRO A 197 -9.16 12.13 15.80
CA PRO A 197 -8.97 12.33 14.38
C PRO A 197 -8.30 13.65 14.01
N GLY A 198 -7.27 13.56 13.17
CA GLY A 198 -6.57 14.71 12.58
C GLY A 198 -5.47 15.34 13.44
N VAL A 199 -5.10 14.75 14.58
CA VAL A 199 -3.87 15.14 15.28
C VAL A 199 -2.62 14.65 14.54
N LEU A 200 -1.46 15.16 14.94
CA LEU A 200 -0.18 14.69 14.44
C LEU A 200 0.24 13.45 15.24
N GLU A 201 0.43 12.34 14.52
CA GLU A 201 0.97 11.11 15.09
C GLU A 201 2.36 11.31 15.68
N VAL A 202 2.57 10.81 16.90
CA VAL A 202 3.89 10.78 17.55
C VAL A 202 4.28 9.34 17.86
N CYS A 203 5.59 9.06 17.83
CA CYS A 203 6.10 7.72 18.12
C CYS A 203 6.00 7.40 19.63
N ASN A 204 4.82 7.00 20.09
CA ASN A 204 4.46 6.73 21.48
C ASN A 204 3.81 5.34 21.68
N GLY A 205 3.55 4.60 20.60
CA GLY A 205 2.89 3.29 20.59
C GLY A 205 1.37 3.34 20.65
N LEU A 206 0.76 4.51 20.47
CA LEU A 206 -0.67 4.74 20.31
C LEU A 206 -0.97 5.05 18.83
N ASP A 207 -2.24 5.06 18.48
CA ASP A 207 -2.77 5.58 17.21
C ASP A 207 -3.40 6.93 17.60
N ASP A 208 -2.61 8.01 17.53
CA ASP A 208 -3.02 9.30 18.07
C ASP A 208 -4.09 9.94 17.17
N ASP A 209 -4.03 9.75 15.85
CA ASP A 209 -4.97 10.33 14.89
C ASP A 209 -6.17 9.44 14.54
N CYS A 210 -6.33 8.32 15.25
CA CYS A 210 -7.41 7.36 15.11
C CYS A 210 -7.59 6.83 13.67
N ASN A 211 -6.54 6.80 12.86
CA ASN A 211 -6.60 6.35 11.47
C ASN A 211 -6.43 4.82 11.29
N LYS A 212 -6.27 4.08 12.40
CA LYS A 212 -6.00 2.64 12.48
C LYS A 212 -4.57 2.24 12.12
N GLN A 213 -3.63 3.18 12.12
CA GLN A 213 -2.21 2.94 11.97
C GLN A 213 -1.50 3.51 13.19
N THR A 214 -0.75 2.65 13.88
CA THR A 214 0.02 3.05 15.06
C THR A 214 1.39 3.57 14.61
N ASP A 215 1.81 4.71 15.15
CA ASP A 215 3.10 5.36 14.92
C ASP A 215 3.41 5.66 13.43
N ASP A 216 2.40 5.97 12.61
CA ASP A 216 2.52 6.39 11.20
C ASP A 216 2.89 7.87 11.01
N THR A 217 3.83 8.35 11.82
CA THR A 217 4.36 9.72 11.76
C THR A 217 4.71 10.15 10.32
N PRO A 218 4.68 11.46 9.98
CA PRO A 218 5.06 11.94 8.64
C PRO A 218 6.48 11.56 8.22
N GLU A 219 7.32 11.21 9.20
CA GLU A 219 8.71 10.83 9.05
C GLU A 219 8.87 9.33 8.78
N THR A 220 7.88 8.51 9.12
CA THR A 220 7.90 7.04 8.94
C THR A 220 8.13 6.69 7.47
N GLY A 221 9.13 5.84 7.20
CA GLY A 221 9.53 5.41 5.87
C GLY A 221 10.43 6.39 5.10
N GLN A 222 10.66 7.61 5.60
CA GLN A 222 11.58 8.54 4.96
C GLN A 222 13.03 8.00 5.00
N ALA A 223 13.76 8.22 3.91
CA ALA A 223 15.16 7.83 3.82
C ALA A 223 16.01 8.58 4.86
N CYS A 224 16.93 7.86 5.49
CA CYS A 224 17.84 8.38 6.49
C CYS A 224 19.19 7.66 6.42
N THR A 225 20.21 8.22 7.10
CA THR A 225 21.53 7.60 7.20
C THR A 225 21.70 6.97 8.58
N VAL A 226 21.97 5.66 8.61
CA VAL A 226 22.19 4.93 9.86
C VAL A 226 23.56 5.32 10.45
N PRO A 227 23.61 5.90 11.66
CA PRO A 227 24.88 6.30 12.25
C PRO A 227 25.85 5.13 12.44
N GLY A 228 27.09 5.30 11.98
CA GLY A 228 28.16 4.29 12.15
C GLY A 228 28.11 3.12 11.17
N LYS A 229 27.24 3.15 10.16
CA LYS A 229 27.23 2.20 9.05
C LYS A 229 27.89 2.82 7.81
N LEU A 230 28.43 1.95 6.95
CA LEU A 230 29.16 2.31 5.74
C LEU A 230 28.45 1.75 4.50
N GLY A 231 28.88 2.20 3.33
CA GLY A 231 28.38 1.70 2.05
C GLY A 231 26.86 1.71 1.91
N VAL A 232 26.33 0.65 1.30
CA VAL A 232 24.88 0.45 1.15
C VAL A 232 24.18 0.21 2.49
N CYS A 233 24.91 -0.23 3.52
CA CYS A 233 24.37 -0.44 4.87
C CYS A 233 24.08 0.87 5.61
N ALA A 234 24.63 1.99 5.16
CA ALA A 234 24.31 3.31 5.69
C ALA A 234 22.92 3.78 5.29
N GLU A 235 22.34 3.21 4.24
CA GLU A 235 20.95 3.48 3.83
C GLU A 235 19.98 2.91 4.88
N GLY A 236 19.09 3.77 5.37
CA GLY A 236 18.04 3.41 6.31
C GLY A 236 16.71 4.09 5.99
N ALA A 237 15.68 3.63 6.68
CA ALA A 237 14.36 4.25 6.71
C ALA A 237 14.00 4.59 8.14
N ARG A 238 13.41 5.78 8.34
CA ARG A 238 12.88 6.19 9.65
C ARG A 238 11.74 5.27 10.07
N ALA A 239 11.79 4.85 11.32
CA ALA A 239 10.83 3.94 11.91
C ALA A 239 10.72 4.17 13.42
N CYS A 240 9.51 4.06 13.93
CA CYS A 240 9.28 4.04 15.37
C CYS A 240 9.75 2.70 15.96
N VAL A 241 10.76 2.75 16.83
CA VAL A 241 11.28 1.57 17.52
C VAL A 241 11.37 1.89 19.01
N ALA A 242 10.54 1.20 19.80
CA ALA A 242 10.46 1.36 21.25
C ALA A 242 10.16 2.81 21.70
N GLY A 243 9.19 3.48 21.05
CA GLY A 243 8.76 4.83 21.40
C GLY A 243 9.80 5.92 21.07
N LYS A 244 10.69 5.63 20.11
CA LYS A 244 11.64 6.61 19.59
C LYS A 244 11.71 6.50 18.07
N ASP A 245 11.66 7.64 17.39
CA ASP A 245 11.99 7.69 15.97
C ASP A 245 13.48 7.36 15.78
N THR A 246 13.74 6.33 14.99
CA THR A 246 15.07 5.80 14.75
C THR A 246 15.28 5.52 13.27
N CYS A 247 16.51 5.73 12.80
CA CYS A 247 16.90 5.33 11.47
C CYS A 247 17.24 3.83 11.47
N ARG A 248 16.36 3.00 10.89
CA ARG A 248 16.55 1.56 10.79
C ARG A 248 17.25 1.21 9.49
N GLN A 249 18.30 0.39 9.59
CA GLN A 249 19.02 -0.16 8.45
C GLN A 249 18.08 -1.01 7.56
N VAL A 250 18.08 -0.74 6.25
CA VAL A 250 17.24 -1.47 5.27
C VAL A 250 18.04 -2.50 4.46
N ASN A 251 19.36 -2.31 4.34
CA ASN A 251 20.25 -3.23 3.64
C ASN A 251 21.17 -3.92 4.65
N THR A 252 21.30 -5.25 4.63
CA THR A 252 22.27 -5.99 5.45
C THR A 252 23.59 -6.20 4.70
N PRO A 253 24.75 -6.28 5.37
CA PRO A 253 26.03 -6.54 4.71
C PRO A 253 25.98 -7.83 3.87
N ALA A 254 26.44 -7.75 2.64
CA ALA A 254 26.71 -8.92 1.82
C ALA A 254 27.94 -9.68 2.38
N PRO A 255 28.13 -10.97 2.02
CA PRO A 255 29.35 -11.69 2.39
C PRO A 255 30.61 -11.21 1.65
N LEU A 256 30.44 -10.61 0.46
CA LEU A 256 31.49 -10.11 -0.45
C LEU A 256 30.89 -8.99 -1.31
N ASP A 257 31.76 -8.12 -1.83
CA ASP A 257 31.40 -7.04 -2.74
C ASP A 257 30.89 -7.50 -4.10
N THR A 258 29.87 -6.80 -4.63
CA THR A 258 29.51 -6.90 -6.06
C THR A 258 30.18 -5.75 -6.78
N CYS A 259 30.96 -6.01 -7.83
CA CYS A 259 31.67 -4.98 -8.62
C CYS A 259 30.72 -4.01 -9.35
N ASN A 260 30.06 -3.13 -8.60
CA ASN A 260 28.98 -2.26 -9.03
C ASN A 260 29.23 -0.81 -8.57
N ALA A 261 30.45 -0.51 -8.09
CA ALA A 261 30.87 0.75 -7.51
C ALA A 261 30.12 1.10 -6.21
N LYS A 262 29.69 0.09 -5.45
CA LYS A 262 29.13 0.23 -4.11
C LYS A 262 29.86 -0.73 -3.17
N ASP A 263 29.96 -0.29 -1.93
CA ASP A 263 30.42 -1.06 -0.77
C ASP A 263 29.22 -1.90 -0.26
N ASP A 264 29.05 -3.10 -0.81
CA ASP A 264 27.96 -4.03 -0.57
C ASP A 264 28.18 -4.88 0.69
N ASP A 265 29.43 -5.18 1.04
CA ASP A 265 29.78 -5.88 2.28
C ASP A 265 30.05 -4.93 3.47
N CYS A 266 30.04 -3.62 3.22
CA CYS A 266 30.05 -2.55 4.21
C CYS A 266 31.32 -2.51 5.06
N ASP A 267 32.46 -2.91 4.49
CA ASP A 267 33.77 -2.92 5.14
C ASP A 267 34.51 -1.57 5.05
N GLY A 268 33.99 -0.63 4.24
CA GLY A 268 34.52 0.72 4.07
C GLY A 268 35.46 0.89 2.89
N THR A 269 35.72 -0.16 2.12
CA THR A 269 36.29 -0.09 0.78
C THR A 269 35.21 -0.25 -0.29
N THR A 270 35.56 -0.04 -1.55
CA THR A 270 34.61 -0.17 -2.66
C THR A 270 35.29 -0.98 -3.74
N ASP A 271 34.67 -2.09 -4.10
CA ASP A 271 35.12 -3.03 -5.11
C ASP A 271 36.57 -3.52 -4.86
N GLU A 272 36.92 -3.88 -3.62
CA GLU A 272 38.24 -4.41 -3.29
C GLU A 272 38.52 -5.78 -3.94
N LYS A 273 39.81 -6.05 -4.16
CA LYS A 273 40.29 -7.32 -4.71
C LYS A 273 40.78 -8.18 -3.54
N PRO A 274 40.43 -9.49 -3.50
CA PRO A 274 39.99 -10.34 -4.60
C PRO A 274 38.46 -10.51 -4.72
N ASP A 275 37.69 -9.75 -3.95
CA ASP A 275 36.26 -9.96 -3.71
C ASP A 275 35.39 -9.74 -4.97
N CYS A 276 35.99 -9.11 -5.98
CA CYS A 276 35.48 -8.98 -7.35
C CYS A 276 35.43 -10.26 -8.24
N GLY A 277 35.21 -11.45 -7.66
CA GLY A 277 34.58 -12.60 -8.34
C GLY A 277 35.34 -13.34 -9.46
N GLY A 278 36.65 -13.14 -9.62
CA GLY A 278 37.52 -14.07 -10.36
C GLY A 278 38.17 -15.08 -9.39
N PRO A 279 38.59 -16.29 -9.84
CA PRO A 279 39.37 -17.14 -8.95
C PRO A 279 40.67 -16.41 -8.58
N ALA A 280 40.92 -16.20 -7.28
CA ALA A 280 42.13 -15.54 -6.77
C ALA A 280 43.43 -16.18 -7.29
N GLN A 281 43.37 -17.46 -7.68
CA GLN A 281 44.45 -18.20 -8.35
C GLN A 281 43.87 -19.20 -9.36
N PHE A 282 44.03 -18.93 -10.66
CA PHE A 282 43.43 -19.71 -11.75
C PHE A 282 43.84 -21.20 -11.75
N PHE A 283 45.13 -21.49 -11.60
CA PHE A 283 45.67 -22.87 -11.63
C PHE A 283 45.75 -23.54 -10.25
N ALA A 284 45.38 -22.84 -9.17
CA ALA A 284 45.39 -23.39 -7.81
C ALA A 284 44.05 -23.98 -7.38
N ASP A 285 42.99 -23.80 -8.19
CA ASP A 285 41.70 -24.44 -7.97
C ASP A 285 41.88 -25.99 -8.03
N PRO A 286 41.47 -26.73 -6.98
CA PRO A 286 41.62 -28.18 -6.91
C PRO A 286 40.79 -28.95 -7.94
N SER A 287 39.80 -28.30 -8.58
CA SER A 287 39.01 -28.87 -9.69
C SER A 287 39.78 -28.87 -11.02
N VAL A 288 40.97 -28.27 -11.09
CA VAL A 288 41.75 -28.19 -12.32
C VAL A 288 42.52 -29.48 -12.58
N VAL A 289 42.24 -30.07 -13.72
CA VAL A 289 42.92 -31.27 -14.22
C VAL A 289 43.89 -30.88 -15.34
N PHE A 290 45.12 -31.35 -15.21
CA PHE A 290 46.18 -31.11 -16.18
C PHE A 290 46.34 -32.31 -17.12
N GLY A 291 46.67 -32.04 -18.38
CA GLY A 291 46.95 -33.08 -19.35
C GLY A 291 47.83 -32.61 -20.50
N ALA A 292 48.38 -33.57 -21.24
CA ALA A 292 49.21 -33.33 -22.40
C ALA A 292 48.93 -34.36 -23.49
N ARG A 293 49.24 -33.98 -24.73
CA ARG A 293 48.98 -34.79 -25.92
C ARG A 293 50.03 -34.51 -27.00
N HIS A 294 50.67 -35.58 -27.43
CA HIS A 294 51.62 -35.61 -28.56
C HIS A 294 50.85 -35.85 -29.86
N LEU A 295 50.81 -34.85 -30.75
CA LEU A 295 50.08 -34.88 -32.01
C LEU A 295 50.94 -35.51 -33.12
N ASP A 296 50.31 -36.23 -34.05
CA ASP A 296 50.95 -36.90 -35.20
C ASP A 296 51.39 -35.98 -36.34
N THR A 297 51.04 -34.71 -36.23
CA THR A 297 51.28 -33.72 -37.27
C THR A 297 52.08 -32.56 -36.69
N ALA A 298 53.08 -32.11 -37.44
CA ALA A 298 53.74 -30.84 -37.21
C ALA A 298 52.83 -29.72 -37.74
N LEU A 299 51.99 -29.13 -36.87
CA LEU A 299 51.05 -28.08 -37.26
C LEU A 299 51.82 -26.84 -37.71
N GLN A 300 51.92 -26.62 -39.03
CA GLN A 300 52.54 -25.42 -39.59
C GLN A 300 51.51 -24.29 -39.61
N GLY A 301 51.78 -23.21 -38.88
CA GLY A 301 50.88 -22.06 -38.80
C GLY A 301 49.88 -22.18 -37.65
N VAL A 302 48.81 -21.39 -37.73
CA VAL A 302 47.99 -21.11 -36.56
C VAL A 302 46.78 -22.06 -36.52
N PRO A 303 46.66 -22.96 -35.53
CA PRO A 303 45.68 -24.05 -35.54
C PRO A 303 44.24 -23.54 -35.37
N GLY A 304 43.29 -24.26 -35.95
CA GLY A 304 41.85 -24.04 -35.73
C GLY A 304 41.30 -25.00 -34.67
N GLY A 305 40.51 -24.49 -33.75
CA GLY A 305 39.83 -25.29 -32.73
C GLY A 305 40.67 -25.58 -31.49
N CYS A 306 40.02 -26.18 -30.51
CA CYS A 306 40.66 -26.71 -29.32
C CYS A 306 41.29 -28.06 -29.61
N LEU A 307 42.56 -28.23 -29.27
CA LEU A 307 43.41 -29.32 -29.74
C LEU A 307 43.28 -30.59 -28.89
N LYS A 308 42.95 -30.49 -27.59
CA LYS A 308 42.72 -31.68 -26.75
C LYS A 308 41.70 -32.61 -27.42
N ASP A 309 40.60 -32.04 -27.88
CA ASP A 309 39.45 -32.76 -28.44
C ASP A 309 39.49 -32.85 -29.98
N SER A 310 40.62 -32.52 -30.59
CA SER A 310 40.80 -32.56 -32.05
C SER A 310 40.96 -33.98 -32.59
N SER A 311 40.73 -34.13 -33.90
CA SER A 311 40.86 -35.40 -34.62
C SER A 311 42.29 -35.76 -35.04
N TYR A 312 43.30 -34.92 -34.73
CA TYR A 312 44.71 -35.25 -34.98
C TYR A 312 45.06 -36.56 -34.27
N GLY A 313 45.93 -37.41 -34.81
CA GLY A 313 46.30 -38.67 -34.15
C GLY A 313 47.29 -38.47 -33.00
N ASN A 314 47.42 -39.47 -32.12
CA ASN A 314 48.45 -39.49 -31.08
C ASN A 314 49.68 -40.26 -31.54
N VAL A 315 50.88 -39.73 -31.26
CA VAL A 315 52.16 -40.42 -31.50
C VAL A 315 52.64 -41.08 -30.22
N ALA A 316 53.19 -42.29 -30.35
CA ALA A 316 53.90 -42.97 -29.27
C ALA A 316 55.42 -42.65 -29.33
N PRO A 317 56.10 -42.46 -28.18
CA PRO A 317 55.52 -42.44 -26.84
C PRO A 317 54.65 -41.19 -26.62
N ALA A 318 53.55 -41.37 -25.91
CA ALA A 318 52.71 -40.27 -25.47
C ALA A 318 53.48 -39.41 -24.45
N ASP A 319 53.17 -38.11 -24.41
CA ASP A 319 53.68 -37.23 -23.38
C ASP A 319 53.25 -37.73 -21.99
N ALA A 320 54.15 -37.58 -21.02
CA ALA A 320 53.87 -37.94 -19.63
C ALA A 320 53.49 -36.70 -18.82
N VAL A 321 52.54 -36.89 -17.90
CA VAL A 321 52.00 -35.84 -17.04
C VAL A 321 52.20 -36.22 -15.58
N SER A 322 52.77 -35.32 -14.79
CA SER A 322 52.91 -35.45 -13.34
C SER A 322 52.57 -34.13 -12.67
N GLY A 323 51.37 -34.04 -12.10
CA GLY A 323 50.84 -32.78 -11.56
C GLY A 323 50.74 -31.71 -12.66
N ARG A 324 51.44 -30.59 -12.47
CA ARG A 324 51.51 -29.47 -13.42
C ARG A 324 52.65 -29.56 -14.43
N THR A 325 53.50 -30.57 -14.25
CA THR A 325 54.68 -30.82 -15.07
C THR A 325 54.38 -31.84 -16.14
N TRP A 326 54.89 -31.56 -17.33
CA TRP A 326 54.77 -32.41 -18.50
C TRP A 326 56.12 -32.66 -19.14
N THR A 327 56.31 -33.87 -19.64
CA THR A 327 57.53 -34.26 -20.35
C THR A 327 57.18 -34.94 -21.65
N GLY A 328 57.78 -34.47 -22.74
CA GLY A 328 57.58 -35.01 -24.09
C GLY A 328 58.88 -35.09 -24.88
N SER A 329 58.82 -35.78 -26.01
CA SER A 329 59.95 -35.91 -26.94
C SER A 329 59.43 -36.10 -28.36
N GLY A 330 60.11 -35.53 -29.35
CA GLY A 330 59.72 -35.65 -30.75
C GLY A 330 59.74 -34.31 -31.50
N ALA A 331 59.58 -34.37 -32.83
CA ALA A 331 59.58 -33.19 -33.70
C ALA A 331 58.16 -32.73 -34.11
N THR A 332 57.10 -33.41 -33.66
CA THR A 332 55.71 -33.04 -34.00
C THR A 332 55.12 -32.13 -32.92
N SER A 333 53.88 -31.69 -33.11
CA SER A 333 53.25 -30.72 -32.21
C SER A 333 52.82 -31.36 -30.89
N HIS A 334 52.98 -30.63 -29.79
CA HIS A 334 52.52 -31.05 -28.47
C HIS A 334 51.57 -30.01 -27.91
N VAL A 335 50.42 -30.44 -27.41
CA VAL A 335 49.49 -29.57 -26.69
C VAL A 335 49.36 -30.03 -25.26
N PHE A 336 49.36 -29.06 -24.36
CA PHE A 336 49.13 -29.29 -22.95
C PHE A 336 48.07 -28.33 -22.42
N TRP A 337 47.36 -28.73 -21.39
CA TRP A 337 46.20 -27.98 -20.94
C TRP A 337 45.93 -28.06 -19.45
N ALA A 338 45.27 -27.02 -18.95
CA ALA A 338 44.60 -26.97 -17.65
C ALA A 338 43.10 -26.85 -17.91
N GLU A 339 42.33 -27.84 -17.48
CA GLU A 339 40.87 -27.91 -17.67
C GLU A 339 40.17 -27.91 -16.32
N ARG A 340 39.11 -27.11 -16.19
CA ARG A 340 38.24 -27.18 -15.02
C ARG A 340 37.31 -28.39 -15.12
N ASP A 341 37.38 -29.29 -14.15
CA ASP A 341 36.44 -30.40 -14.05
C ASP A 341 35.08 -29.90 -13.56
N GLY A 342 34.00 -30.34 -14.22
CA GLY A 342 32.64 -30.00 -13.83
C GLY A 342 32.14 -28.56 -14.11
N GLY A 343 32.82 -27.73 -14.91
CA GLY A 343 32.33 -26.38 -15.19
C GLY A 343 33.14 -25.53 -16.16
N THR A 344 32.93 -24.21 -16.12
CA THR A 344 33.72 -23.21 -16.85
C THR A 344 34.11 -22.07 -15.91
N TRP A 345 35.19 -21.38 -16.21
CA TRP A 345 35.54 -20.10 -15.61
C TRP A 345 34.81 -18.98 -16.34
N ASP A 346 34.30 -18.01 -15.58
CA ASP A 346 33.61 -16.84 -16.11
C ASP A 346 34.60 -15.69 -16.37
N PHE A 347 34.78 -15.38 -17.64
CA PHE A 347 35.62 -14.32 -18.20
C PHE A 347 34.76 -13.12 -18.66
N SER A 348 33.45 -13.09 -18.35
CA SER A 348 32.56 -11.96 -18.65
C SER A 348 32.85 -10.72 -17.80
N ARG A 349 33.56 -10.89 -16.69
CA ARG A 349 33.94 -9.82 -15.78
C ARG A 349 35.37 -9.33 -16.09
N PRO A 350 35.65 -8.02 -16.00
CA PRO A 350 36.93 -7.45 -16.38
C PRO A 350 38.08 -7.93 -15.47
N MET A 351 38.77 -8.99 -15.89
CA MET A 351 40.09 -9.35 -15.36
C MET A 351 41.14 -8.50 -16.05
N THR A 352 42.05 -7.85 -15.30
CA THR A 352 43.08 -6.99 -15.92
C THR A 352 44.11 -7.76 -16.75
N ASN A 353 44.45 -9.01 -16.36
CA ASN A 353 45.34 -9.92 -17.10
C ASN A 353 45.18 -11.36 -16.57
N LEU A 354 45.24 -12.36 -17.44
CA LEU A 354 45.53 -13.75 -17.06
C LEU A 354 47.04 -13.95 -17.02
N LYS A 355 47.61 -14.35 -15.88
CA LYS A 355 49.03 -14.68 -15.81
C LYS A 355 49.26 -16.14 -16.17
N LEU A 356 49.92 -16.35 -17.30
CA LEU A 356 50.36 -17.65 -17.77
C LEU A 356 51.87 -17.78 -17.56
N PHE A 357 52.25 -18.75 -16.73
CA PHE A 357 53.64 -19.10 -16.48
C PHE A 357 53.88 -20.54 -16.91
N VAL A 358 54.71 -20.73 -17.94
CA VAL A 358 55.15 -22.05 -18.39
C VAL A 358 56.64 -22.05 -18.59
N ASP A 359 57.34 -22.89 -17.83
CA ASP A 359 58.79 -23.06 -17.98
C ASP A 359 59.06 -24.18 -18.98
N VAL A 360 59.71 -23.87 -20.10
CA VAL A 360 60.04 -24.87 -21.13
C VAL A 360 61.55 -25.10 -21.16
N SER A 361 61.99 -26.24 -20.66
CA SER A 361 63.39 -26.68 -20.76
C SER A 361 63.53 -27.78 -21.80
N SER A 362 64.68 -27.85 -22.49
CA SER A 362 64.99 -28.93 -23.43
C SER A 362 66.40 -29.50 -23.21
N ASP A 363 66.54 -30.82 -23.14
CA ASP A 363 67.82 -31.50 -22.81
C ASP A 363 68.79 -31.60 -24.00
N ALA A 364 68.70 -30.73 -25.03
CA ALA A 364 69.66 -30.82 -26.13
C ALA A 364 71.05 -30.38 -25.62
N GLY A 365 71.84 -31.41 -25.30
CA GLY A 365 73.20 -31.47 -24.76
C GLY A 365 74.02 -30.19 -24.72
N THR A 366 74.64 -29.95 -23.57
CA THR A 366 75.50 -28.80 -23.24
C THR A 366 76.89 -28.81 -23.89
N THR A 367 77.09 -29.41 -25.05
CA THR A 367 78.40 -29.32 -25.74
C THR A 367 78.22 -29.14 -27.23
N THR A 368 78.41 -27.88 -27.66
CA THR A 368 78.66 -27.45 -29.05
C THR A 368 77.70 -28.02 -30.09
N ASN A 369 76.51 -27.42 -30.21
CA ASN A 369 75.74 -27.53 -31.44
C ASN A 369 76.43 -26.67 -32.53
N PRO A 370 76.69 -27.18 -33.75
CA PRO A 370 77.26 -26.39 -34.86
C PRO A 370 76.43 -25.17 -35.26
N ASP A 371 75.18 -25.08 -34.78
CA ASP A 371 74.25 -24.01 -35.18
C ASP A 371 74.27 -22.78 -34.26
N GLY A 372 75.10 -22.75 -33.22
CA GLY A 372 75.19 -21.59 -32.33
C GLY A 372 73.90 -21.37 -31.53
N GLY A 373 74.02 -20.64 -30.42
CA GLY A 373 72.86 -20.27 -29.61
C GLY A 373 71.88 -19.40 -30.42
N LEU A 374 70.63 -19.37 -29.92
CA LEU A 374 69.55 -18.45 -30.30
C LEU A 374 68.70 -18.86 -31.53
N SER A 375 67.87 -19.90 -31.36
CA SER A 375 66.47 -19.99 -31.86
C SER A 375 66.02 -21.47 -31.90
N ARG A 376 65.60 -22.06 -30.76
CA ARG A 376 65.05 -23.43 -30.75
C ARG A 376 63.59 -23.52 -31.19
N TRP A 377 62.99 -22.37 -31.52
CA TRP A 377 61.71 -22.25 -32.21
C TRP A 377 61.97 -21.43 -33.49
N ALA A 378 61.81 -22.02 -34.67
CA ALA A 378 61.91 -21.25 -35.92
C ALA A 378 60.93 -20.05 -35.88
N GLN A 379 61.17 -18.99 -36.68
CA GLN A 379 60.38 -17.75 -36.74
C GLN A 379 58.84 -17.89 -36.83
N HIS A 380 58.30 -19.10 -37.05
CA HIS A 380 56.88 -19.44 -37.11
C HIS A 380 56.42 -20.49 -36.07
N ARG A 381 57.21 -20.78 -35.02
CA ARG A 381 56.98 -21.87 -34.04
C ARG A 381 56.91 -21.40 -32.58
N GLN A 382 56.54 -20.14 -32.34
CA GLN A 382 56.32 -19.65 -30.98
C GLN A 382 55.14 -20.38 -30.32
N PRO A 383 55.12 -20.52 -28.97
CA PRO A 383 53.98 -21.07 -28.25
C PRO A 383 52.69 -20.33 -28.59
N ILE A 384 51.60 -21.07 -28.73
CA ILE A 384 50.27 -20.53 -29.01
C ILE A 384 49.37 -20.85 -27.83
N VAL A 385 48.68 -19.85 -27.28
CA VAL A 385 47.71 -20.04 -26.19
C VAL A 385 46.31 -20.08 -26.76
N LEU A 386 45.55 -21.10 -26.36
CA LEU A 386 44.15 -21.30 -26.72
C LEU A 386 43.29 -21.23 -25.46
N LEU A 387 42.30 -20.33 -25.45
CA LEU A 387 41.23 -20.35 -24.45
C LEU A 387 40.05 -21.08 -25.08
N CYS A 388 39.64 -22.17 -24.45
CA CYS A 388 38.69 -23.13 -24.98
C CYS A 388 37.45 -23.20 -24.11
N GLY A 389 36.26 -23.17 -24.71
CA GLY A 389 35.00 -23.16 -23.98
C GLY A 389 33.81 -23.65 -24.80
N PRO A 390 32.62 -23.73 -24.19
CA PRO A 390 31.42 -24.25 -24.86
C PRO A 390 31.03 -23.43 -26.10
N GLY A 391 31.28 -22.12 -26.07
CA GLY A 391 30.96 -21.19 -27.14
C GLY A 391 32.06 -21.03 -28.20
N GLY A 392 33.11 -21.86 -28.19
CA GLY A 392 34.21 -21.80 -29.17
C GLY A 392 35.60 -21.63 -28.55
N PHE A 393 36.49 -20.92 -29.25
CA PHE A 393 37.86 -20.72 -28.80
C PHE A 393 38.43 -19.34 -29.16
N LEU A 394 39.37 -18.88 -28.34
CA LEU A 394 40.22 -17.72 -28.61
C LEU A 394 41.67 -18.16 -28.68
N ARG A 395 42.42 -17.49 -29.53
CA ARG A 395 43.80 -17.87 -29.80
C ARG A 395 44.71 -16.65 -29.75
N LEU A 396 45.68 -16.65 -28.84
CA LEU A 396 46.73 -15.64 -28.79
C LEU A 396 47.92 -16.13 -29.62
N VAL A 397 48.25 -15.39 -30.69
CA VAL A 397 49.30 -15.77 -31.63
C VAL A 397 50.63 -15.15 -31.21
N ALA A 398 51.72 -15.91 -31.36
CA ALA A 398 53.09 -15.43 -31.26
C ALA A 398 53.47 -14.86 -29.89
N VAL A 399 53.66 -15.77 -28.93
CA VAL A 399 54.21 -15.44 -27.62
C VAL A 399 55.74 -15.43 -27.68
N SER A 400 56.37 -14.29 -27.38
CA SER A 400 57.84 -14.21 -27.33
C SER A 400 58.37 -14.80 -26.01
N PRO A 401 59.22 -15.85 -26.04
CA PRO A 401 59.82 -16.41 -24.83
C PRO A 401 60.89 -15.47 -24.26
N ILE A 402 61.12 -15.58 -22.94
CA ILE A 402 62.20 -14.89 -22.22
C ILE A 402 63.20 -15.95 -21.74
N LEU A 403 64.50 -15.72 -21.88
CA LEU A 403 65.52 -16.60 -21.32
C LEU A 403 65.77 -16.29 -19.85
N ASP A 404 65.88 -17.31 -19.01
CA ASP A 404 66.34 -17.16 -17.62
C ASP A 404 67.87 -17.13 -17.50
N SER A 405 68.36 -16.94 -16.27
CA SER A 405 69.80 -16.88 -15.97
C SER A 405 70.55 -18.21 -16.20
N THR A 406 69.83 -19.31 -16.39
CA THR A 406 70.38 -20.64 -16.69
C THR A 406 70.33 -20.98 -18.18
N GLY A 407 69.75 -20.09 -19.01
CA GLY A 407 69.51 -20.33 -20.43
C GLY A 407 68.26 -21.17 -20.71
N THR A 408 67.40 -21.39 -19.71
CA THR A 408 66.09 -22.02 -19.88
C THR A 408 65.10 -21.01 -20.46
N GLU A 409 64.26 -21.44 -21.40
CA GLU A 409 63.23 -20.58 -21.98
C GLU A 409 61.99 -20.57 -21.08
N LEU A 410 61.64 -19.38 -20.61
CA LEU A 410 60.44 -19.12 -19.81
C LEU A 410 59.39 -18.47 -20.69
N ILE A 411 58.19 -19.02 -20.66
CA ILE A 411 56.99 -18.37 -21.18
C ILE A 411 56.29 -17.72 -19.98
N ARG A 412 56.56 -16.43 -19.75
CA ARG A 412 55.85 -15.64 -18.73
C ARG A 412 55.01 -14.58 -19.42
N GLN A 413 53.71 -14.79 -19.47
CA GLN A 413 52.79 -13.93 -20.18
C GLN A 413 51.73 -13.37 -19.26
N ASN A 414 51.60 -12.05 -19.26
CA ASN A 414 50.39 -11.38 -18.84
C ASN A 414 49.52 -11.25 -20.08
N ILE A 415 48.48 -12.06 -20.13
CA ILE A 415 47.55 -12.12 -21.25
C ILE A 415 46.43 -11.11 -20.96
N PRO A 416 46.35 -9.98 -21.69
CA PRO A 416 45.31 -8.98 -21.45
C PRO A 416 43.94 -9.56 -21.75
N LEU A 417 42.99 -9.26 -20.87
CA LEU A 417 41.59 -9.58 -21.01
C LEU A 417 40.77 -8.29 -20.78
N PRO A 418 39.68 -8.05 -21.54
CA PRO A 418 39.27 -8.79 -22.73
C PRO A 418 40.26 -8.57 -23.90
N PRO A 419 40.39 -9.54 -24.83
CA PRO A 419 41.15 -9.42 -26.08
C PRO A 419 40.96 -8.09 -26.81
N ASP A 420 41.99 -7.24 -26.77
CA ASP A 420 42.07 -5.98 -27.48
C ASP A 420 43.18 -6.02 -28.55
N GLY A 421 42.81 -5.86 -29.82
CA GLY A 421 43.77 -5.73 -30.93
C GLY A 421 44.10 -7.00 -31.71
N GLY A 422 45.01 -6.87 -32.68
CA GLY A 422 45.25 -7.85 -33.75
C GLY A 422 46.06 -9.11 -33.39
N THR A 423 46.44 -9.30 -32.13
CA THR A 423 47.20 -10.48 -31.65
C THR A 423 46.30 -11.68 -31.35
N TRP A 424 45.02 -11.43 -31.09
CA TRP A 424 44.02 -12.45 -30.85
C TRP A 424 43.28 -12.85 -32.12
N VAL A 425 43.05 -14.15 -32.29
CA VAL A 425 42.23 -14.70 -33.35
C VAL A 425 41.05 -15.47 -32.75
N VAL A 426 39.85 -15.12 -33.19
CA VAL A 426 38.59 -15.75 -32.78
C VAL A 426 38.27 -16.92 -33.71
N GLY A 427 37.89 -18.07 -33.17
CA GLY A 427 37.52 -19.23 -33.96
C GLY A 427 36.28 -19.01 -34.82
N SER A 428 36.25 -19.58 -36.03
CA SER A 428 35.14 -19.43 -36.99
C SER A 428 33.78 -19.94 -36.50
N ASN A 429 33.78 -20.87 -35.54
CA ASN A 429 32.57 -21.43 -34.93
C ASN A 429 32.31 -20.85 -33.54
N SER A 430 33.04 -19.80 -33.14
CA SER A 430 32.81 -19.17 -31.85
C SER A 430 31.56 -18.30 -31.96
N THR A 431 30.57 -18.54 -31.13
CA THR A 431 29.42 -17.65 -30.99
C THR A 431 29.88 -16.45 -30.18
N PRO A 432 29.98 -15.24 -30.77
CA PRO A 432 30.26 -14.05 -29.98
C PRO A 432 29.01 -13.80 -29.15
N ASP A 433 29.13 -13.90 -27.83
CA ASP A 433 28.21 -13.12 -27.01
C ASP A 433 28.58 -11.64 -27.19
N VAL A 434 27.58 -10.76 -27.13
CA VAL A 434 27.60 -9.39 -27.66
C VAL A 434 28.94 -8.67 -27.40
N GLN A 435 29.58 -8.21 -28.48
CA GLN A 435 30.87 -7.48 -28.52
C GLN A 435 32.15 -8.26 -28.18
N GLY A 436 32.13 -9.58 -28.30
CA GLY A 436 33.34 -10.37 -28.49
C GLY A 436 33.87 -10.99 -27.20
N VAL A 437 34.49 -12.14 -27.42
CA VAL A 437 35.27 -12.95 -26.48
C VAL A 437 34.46 -14.01 -25.75
N LEU A 438 35.01 -15.22 -25.78
CA LEU A 438 34.59 -16.42 -25.07
C LEU A 438 34.48 -16.14 -23.56
N ARG A 439 33.25 -15.89 -23.08
CA ARG A 439 32.97 -15.60 -21.66
C ARG A 439 33.08 -16.81 -20.75
N GLN A 440 32.89 -18.01 -21.28
CA GLN A 440 32.99 -19.24 -20.52
C GLN A 440 34.19 -20.02 -21.01
N VAL A 441 35.30 -19.99 -20.28
CA VAL A 441 36.50 -20.76 -20.59
C VAL A 441 36.43 -22.05 -19.78
N LYS A 442 36.42 -23.20 -20.43
CA LYS A 442 36.55 -24.51 -19.78
C LYS A 442 38.00 -24.91 -19.58
N ARG A 443 38.87 -24.51 -20.51
CA ARG A 443 40.24 -25.00 -20.61
C ARG A 443 41.18 -23.94 -21.18
N VAL A 444 42.39 -23.88 -20.66
CA VAL A 444 43.52 -23.18 -21.27
C VAL A 444 44.44 -24.24 -21.87
N GLU A 445 44.69 -24.16 -23.17
CA GLU A 445 45.67 -25.01 -23.85
C GLU A 445 46.86 -24.17 -24.31
N VAL A 446 48.03 -24.78 -24.34
CA VAL A 446 49.22 -24.20 -24.96
C VAL A 446 49.79 -25.22 -25.91
N LEU A 447 49.98 -24.79 -27.14
CA LEU A 447 50.61 -25.55 -28.20
C LEU A 447 52.09 -25.16 -28.27
N VAL A 448 52.95 -26.17 -28.24
CA VAL A 448 54.38 -26.05 -28.50
C VAL A 448 54.79 -26.96 -29.65
N GLN A 449 55.69 -26.49 -30.49
CA GLN A 449 56.24 -27.25 -31.62
C GLN A 449 57.78 -27.24 -31.63
N PRO A 450 58.44 -28.31 -31.17
CA PRO A 450 59.90 -28.41 -31.14
C PRO A 450 60.56 -28.23 -32.53
N ALA A 451 61.79 -27.72 -32.56
CA ALA A 451 62.56 -27.57 -33.80
C ALA A 451 63.26 -28.86 -34.26
N SER A 452 63.60 -29.79 -33.36
CA SER A 452 64.37 -30.99 -33.67
C SER A 452 63.74 -32.28 -33.12
N SER A 453 64.09 -33.42 -33.74
CA SER A 453 63.54 -34.74 -33.45
C SER A 453 64.21 -35.48 -32.29
N THR A 454 65.26 -34.91 -31.68
CA THR A 454 66.16 -35.63 -30.77
C THR A 454 66.22 -35.06 -29.35
N GLY A 455 65.40 -34.06 -29.01
CA GLY A 455 65.33 -33.48 -27.66
C GLY A 455 64.12 -33.94 -26.86
N SER A 456 64.29 -34.11 -25.55
CA SER A 456 63.20 -34.07 -24.56
C SER A 456 62.90 -32.62 -24.20
N PHE A 457 61.66 -32.33 -23.84
CA PHE A 457 61.27 -31.07 -23.23
C PHE A 457 60.45 -31.29 -21.96
N LYS A 458 60.49 -30.31 -21.06
CA LYS A 458 59.66 -30.24 -19.85
C LYS A 458 58.92 -28.92 -19.82
N ALA A 459 57.60 -28.96 -19.63
CA ALA A 459 56.73 -27.80 -19.45
C ALA A 459 56.06 -27.85 -18.06
N ASP A 460 56.02 -26.75 -17.31
CA ASP A 460 55.42 -26.70 -15.97
C ASP A 460 54.51 -25.48 -15.80
N PHE A 461 53.22 -25.67 -15.50
CA PHE A 461 52.33 -24.56 -15.16
C PHE A 461 52.60 -24.07 -13.75
N GLN A 462 53.12 -22.85 -13.60
CA GLN A 462 53.32 -22.27 -12.27
C GLN A 462 52.00 -21.72 -11.70
N PRO A 463 51.86 -21.67 -10.36
CA PRO A 463 50.75 -20.97 -9.72
C PRO A 463 50.66 -19.52 -10.22
N ASP A 464 49.44 -19.00 -10.30
CA ASP A 464 49.26 -17.55 -10.48
C ASP A 464 49.66 -16.86 -9.17
N PHE A 465 50.87 -16.31 -9.14
CA PHE A 465 51.31 -15.48 -8.04
C PHE A 465 50.69 -14.10 -8.23
N GLY A 466 49.59 -13.86 -7.50
CA GLY A 466 49.01 -12.54 -7.34
C GLY A 466 50.06 -11.55 -6.84
N LEU A 467 50.37 -10.59 -7.72
CA LEU A 467 51.25 -9.40 -7.65
C LEU A 467 52.78 -9.60 -7.46
N PRO A 468 53.61 -8.60 -7.83
CA PRO A 468 54.83 -8.33 -7.06
C PRO A 468 54.49 -7.94 -5.62
#